data_AF-A0A7C4VNG8-F1
#
_entry.id   AF-A0A7C4VNG8-F1
#
_cell.length_a   1.000
_cell.length_b   1.000
_cell.length_c   1.000
_cell.angle_alpha   90.00
_cell.angle_beta   90.00
_cell.angle_gamma   90.00
#
_symmetry.space_group_name_H-M   'P 1'
#
loop_
_entity.id
_entity.type
_entity.pdbx_description
1 polymer ?
#
loop_
_entity_poly.entity_id
_entity_poly.type
_entity_poly.pdbx_seq_one_letter_code
_entity_poly.pdbx_strand_id
1 'polypeptide(L)'
;MNGERIIRDAITRAGCQCTAVIAERNDVWDFAVNALGRRASVVRFTNSARAEDYLELATMLAQGDFARAAIVYTAEDQPHLSGEIETYPLSRIDELAASLARESAP
;
A
#
# COMPACT_ATOMS: atom_id res chain seq x y z
N MET A 1 -2.36 9.58 14.60
CA MET A 1 -2.80 9.88 13.22
C MET A 1 -3.74 8.74 12.79
N ASN A 2 -4.92 9.02 12.22
CA ASN A 2 -5.97 8.01 11.96
C ASN A 2 -5.76 7.18 10.65
N GLY A 3 -4.60 7.30 10.01
CA GLY A 3 -4.35 6.76 8.66
C GLY A 3 -4.44 5.24 8.56
N GLU A 4 -3.90 4.51 9.56
CA GLU A 4 -4.02 3.05 9.63
C GLU A 4 -5.47 2.59 9.52
N ARG A 5 -6.36 3.17 10.35
CA ARG A 5 -7.78 2.81 10.38
C ARG A 5 -8.45 3.09 9.04
N ILE A 6 -8.16 4.24 8.43
CA ILE A 6 -8.73 4.62 7.12
C ILE A 6 -8.34 3.59 6.05
N ILE A 7 -7.06 3.19 6.03
CA ILE A 7 -6.54 2.22 5.06
C ILE A 7 -7.15 0.85 5.28
N ARG A 8 -7.17 0.36 6.53
CA ARG A 8 -7.79 -0.93 6.88
C ARG A 8 -9.27 -0.96 6.52
N ASP A 9 -10.01 0.10 6.82
CA ASP A 9 -11.43 0.20 6.51
C ASP A 9 -11.66 0.18 4.99
N ALA A 10 -10.87 0.92 4.21
CA ALA A 10 -10.97 0.94 2.75
C ALA A 10 -10.64 -0.41 2.11
N ILE A 11 -9.54 -1.04 2.53
CA ILE A 11 -9.13 -2.38 2.10
C ILE A 11 -10.24 -3.40 2.39
N THR A 12 -10.79 -3.36 3.60
CA THR A 12 -11.86 -4.28 4.03
C THR A 12 -13.13 -4.07 3.21
N ARG A 13 -13.54 -2.82 2.95
CA ARG A 13 -14.70 -2.51 2.10
C ARG A 13 -14.54 -3.02 0.67
N ALA A 14 -13.32 -3.07 0.14
CA ALA A 14 -13.05 -3.62 -1.18
C ALA A 14 -13.02 -5.16 -1.22
N GLY A 15 -13.20 -5.84 -0.09
CA GLY A 15 -13.15 -7.30 -0.02
C GLY A 15 -11.73 -7.88 0.12
N CYS A 16 -10.74 -7.03 0.39
CA CYS A 16 -9.38 -7.44 0.73
C CYS A 16 -9.23 -7.53 2.26
N GLN A 17 -8.17 -8.19 2.72
CA GLN A 17 -7.84 -8.33 4.13
C GLN A 17 -6.43 -7.80 4.42
N CYS A 18 -6.30 -6.94 5.42
CA CYS A 18 -5.00 -6.62 6.00
C CYS A 18 -4.57 -7.80 6.89
N THR A 19 -3.58 -8.58 6.46
CA THR A 19 -3.16 -9.82 7.15
C THR A 19 -2.07 -9.57 8.19
N ALA A 20 -1.25 -8.54 8.01
CA ALA A 20 -0.21 -8.15 8.95
C ALA A 20 0.16 -6.67 8.83
N VAL A 21 0.71 -6.12 9.91
CA VAL A 21 1.53 -4.90 9.87
C VAL A 21 2.98 -5.36 9.81
N ILE A 22 3.67 -5.06 8.71
CA ILE A 22 5.05 -5.49 8.44
C ILE A 22 6.03 -4.57 9.16
N ALA A 23 5.77 -3.27 9.13
CA ALA A 23 6.59 -2.26 9.78
C ALA A 23 5.72 -1.12 10.28
N GLU A 24 6.08 -0.60 11.44
CA GLU A 24 5.56 0.64 12.00
C GLU A 24 6.77 1.46 12.45
N ARG A 25 7.00 2.58 11.77
CA ARG A 25 8.10 3.51 12.02
C ARG A 25 7.55 4.93 11.96
N ASN A 26 8.30 5.92 12.45
CA ASN A 26 7.88 7.33 12.47
C ASN A 26 7.17 7.75 11.17
N ASP A 27 5.86 7.94 11.25
CA ASP A 27 4.97 8.32 10.15
C ASP A 27 4.93 7.37 8.93
N VAL A 28 5.44 6.15 9.04
CA VAL A 28 5.44 5.13 7.99
C VAL A 28 4.89 3.80 8.52
N TRP A 29 3.90 3.25 7.83
CA TRP A 29 3.31 1.94 8.13
C TRP A 29 3.27 1.07 6.89
N ASP A 30 3.72 -0.18 7.00
CA ASP A 30 3.63 -1.17 5.94
C ASP A 30 2.58 -2.23 6.30
N PHE A 31 1.64 -2.44 5.39
CA PHE A 31 0.57 -3.42 5.55
C PHE A 31 0.72 -4.54 4.53
N ALA A 32 0.69 -5.79 5.00
CA ALA A 32 0.45 -6.92 4.12
C ALA A 32 -1.05 -7.00 3.84
N VAL A 33 -1.43 -6.93 2.57
CA VAL A 33 -2.82 -6.95 2.11
C VAL A 33 -3.01 -8.17 1.22
N ASN A 34 -3.90 -9.06 1.62
CA ASN A 34 -4.26 -10.22 0.81
C ASN A 34 -5.65 -10.00 0.21
N ALA A 35 -5.77 -10.33 -1.06
CA ALA A 35 -7.05 -10.41 -1.71
C ALA A 35 -7.28 -11.89 -2.08
N LEU A 36 -8.45 -12.42 -1.72
CA LEU A 36 -8.72 -13.84 -1.48
C LEU A 36 -7.97 -14.80 -2.42
N GLY A 37 -7.12 -15.65 -1.84
CA GLY A 37 -6.44 -16.75 -2.55
C GLY A 37 -5.20 -16.36 -3.35
N ARG A 38 -4.71 -15.12 -3.23
CA ARG A 38 -3.53 -14.64 -3.95
C ARG A 38 -2.36 -14.32 -3.02
N ARG A 39 -1.17 -14.19 -3.61
CA ARG A 39 0.05 -13.68 -2.95
C ARG A 39 -0.22 -12.27 -2.43
N ALA A 40 0.28 -11.93 -1.25
CA ALA A 40 -0.02 -10.65 -0.62
C ALA A 40 0.57 -9.48 -1.43
N SER A 41 -0.05 -8.31 -1.35
CA SER A 41 0.53 -7.03 -1.75
C SER A 41 1.00 -6.29 -0.51
N VAL A 42 2.03 -5.46 -0.64
CA VAL A 42 2.44 -4.53 0.43
C VAL A 42 1.92 -3.13 0.14
N VAL A 43 1.23 -2.53 1.11
CA VAL A 43 0.76 -1.15 1.03
C VAL A 43 1.47 -0.34 2.10
N ARG A 44 2.31 0.61 1.68
CA ARG A 44 2.94 1.58 2.57
C ARG A 44 2.04 2.78 2.75
N PHE A 45 1.84 3.23 3.98
CA PHE A 45 1.28 4.52 4.32
C PHE A 45 2.39 5.43 4.81
N THR A 46 2.48 6.65 4.28
CA THR A 46 3.46 7.66 4.70
C THR A 46 2.88 9.06 4.65
N ASN A 47 3.42 10.01 5.41
CA ASN A 47 3.00 11.41 5.24
C ASN A 47 3.45 12.00 3.90
N SER A 48 4.62 11.60 3.42
CA SER A 48 5.21 12.06 2.16
C SER A 48 6.08 10.96 1.58
N ALA A 49 5.82 10.58 0.32
CA ALA A 49 6.58 9.53 -0.34
C ALA A 49 8.02 10.00 -0.63
N ARG A 50 9.02 9.25 -0.15
CA ARG A 50 10.44 9.56 -0.36
C ARG A 50 11.09 8.49 -1.20
N ALA A 51 12.21 8.80 -1.86
CA ALA A 51 12.95 7.81 -2.66
C ALA A 51 13.32 6.54 -1.86
N GLU A 52 13.59 6.68 -0.57
CA GLU A 52 13.83 5.57 0.37
C GLU A 52 12.64 4.61 0.45
N ASP A 53 11.40 5.13 0.40
CA ASP A 53 10.19 4.30 0.44
C ASP A 53 10.10 3.39 -0.78
N TYR A 54 10.41 3.92 -1.96
CA TYR A 54 10.41 3.15 -3.20
C TYR A 54 11.49 2.06 -3.18
N LEU A 55 12.69 2.37 -2.67
CA LEU A 55 13.78 1.40 -2.59
C LEU A 55 13.46 0.27 -1.60
N GLU A 56 12.91 0.61 -0.44
CA GLU A 56 12.49 -0.39 0.55
C GLU A 56 11.40 -1.31 -0.01
N LEU A 57 10.38 -0.75 -0.66
CA LEU A 57 9.31 -1.54 -1.27
C LEU A 57 9.80 -2.38 -2.45
N ALA A 58 10.68 -1.87 -3.30
CA ALA A 58 11.31 -2.66 -4.35
C ALA A 58 12.11 -3.83 -3.77
N THR A 59 12.79 -3.62 -2.65
CA THR A 59 13.49 -4.69 -1.92
C THR A 59 12.51 -5.72 -1.37
N MET A 60 11.39 -5.29 -0.79
CA MET A 60 10.33 -6.19 -0.33
C MET A 60 9.72 -7.01 -1.46
N LEU A 61 9.57 -6.45 -2.66
CA LEU A 61 9.09 -7.21 -3.83
C LEU A 61 10.11 -8.22 -4.33
N ALA A 62 11.39 -7.83 -4.40
CA ALA A 62 12.45 -8.68 -4.89
C ALA A 62 12.77 -9.85 -3.93
N GLN A 63 12.69 -9.61 -2.63
CA GLN A 63 13.09 -10.57 -1.59
C GLN A 63 11.91 -11.26 -0.89
N GLY A 64 10.75 -10.62 -0.86
CA GLY A 64 9.58 -11.06 -0.11
C GLY A 64 8.60 -11.88 -0.94
N ASP A 65 7.59 -12.42 -0.23
CA ASP A 65 6.48 -13.13 -0.86
C ASP A 65 5.33 -12.19 -1.26
N PHE A 66 5.67 -11.08 -1.93
CA PHE A 66 4.70 -10.06 -2.34
C PHE A 66 4.52 -10.01 -3.86
N ALA A 67 3.28 -9.83 -4.31
CA ALA A 67 2.97 -9.70 -5.74
C ALA A 67 3.16 -8.27 -6.25
N ARG A 68 2.91 -7.28 -5.38
CA ARG A 68 2.88 -5.85 -5.74
C ARG A 68 3.13 -4.99 -4.52
N ALA A 69 3.59 -3.77 -4.76
CA ALA A 69 3.71 -2.74 -3.73
C ALA A 69 3.04 -1.44 -4.18
N ALA A 70 2.45 -0.73 -3.23
CA ALA A 70 1.88 0.60 -3.45
C ALA A 70 2.17 1.52 -2.25
N ILE A 71 2.26 2.82 -2.52
CA ILE A 71 2.42 3.85 -1.48
C ILE A 71 1.14 4.71 -1.43
N VAL A 72 0.64 4.92 -0.23
CA VAL A 72 -0.46 5.82 0.11
C VAL A 72 0.12 6.99 0.89
N TYR A 73 -0.10 8.22 0.44
CA TYR A 73 0.47 9.41 1.08
C TYR A 73 -0.56 10.49 1.44
N THR A 74 -0.26 11.35 2.41
CA THR A 74 -1.14 12.46 2.81
C THR A 74 -0.72 13.84 2.29
N ALA A 75 0.52 14.01 1.85
CA ALA A 75 1.00 15.27 1.28
C ALA A 75 0.15 15.71 0.08
N GLU A 76 -0.09 17.01 -0.05
CA GLU A 76 -0.89 17.58 -1.14
C GLU A 76 -0.16 17.51 -2.50
N ASP A 77 1.18 17.62 -2.46
CA ASP A 77 2.03 17.51 -3.64
C ASP A 77 2.68 16.13 -3.73
N GLN A 78 2.52 15.49 -4.88
CA GLN A 78 3.20 14.24 -5.19
C GLN A 78 4.68 14.53 -5.51
N PRO A 79 5.65 13.85 -4.89
CA PRO A 79 6.99 13.81 -5.45
C PRO A 79 6.92 13.07 -6.79
N HIS A 80 7.40 13.70 -7.87
CA HIS A 80 7.43 13.12 -9.22
C HIS A 80 8.46 11.98 -9.33
N LEU A 81 8.26 10.92 -8.55
CA LEU A 81 9.08 9.72 -8.61
C LEU A 81 8.39 8.75 -9.56
N SER A 82 8.90 8.68 -10.79
CA SER A 82 8.53 7.67 -11.77
C SER A 82 9.14 6.33 -11.36
N GLY A 83 8.32 5.30 -11.17
CA GLY A 83 8.78 3.97 -10.84
C GLY A 83 7.67 2.93 -10.99
N GLU A 84 8.03 1.65 -10.79
CA GLU A 84 7.10 0.52 -10.82
C GLU A 84 6.14 0.50 -9.62
N ILE A 85 6.47 1.24 -8.54
CA ILE A 85 5.63 1.35 -7.35
C ILE A 85 4.57 2.43 -7.57
N GLU A 86 3.31 2.02 -7.62
CA GLU A 86 2.21 2.96 -7.75
C GLU A 86 2.01 3.77 -6.47
N THR A 87 1.60 5.02 -6.66
CA THR A 87 1.42 6.00 -5.60
C THR A 87 0.02 6.59 -5.64
N TYR A 88 -0.63 6.64 -4.48
CA TYR A 88 -1.99 7.16 -4.33
C TYR A 88 -2.03 8.18 -3.19
N PRO A 89 -2.65 9.36 -3.37
CA PRO A 89 -3.01 10.17 -2.21
C PRO A 89 -4.05 9.41 -1.36
N LEU A 90 -4.08 9.64 -0.05
CA LEU A 90 -5.01 8.99 0.88
C LEU A 90 -6.48 9.20 0.48
N SER A 91 -6.79 10.34 -0.16
CA SER A 91 -8.11 10.65 -0.71
C SER A 91 -8.57 9.68 -1.81
N ARG A 92 -7.63 8.96 -2.46
CA ARG A 92 -7.91 7.96 -3.51
C ARG A 92 -7.68 6.53 -3.03
N ILE A 93 -7.71 6.29 -1.71
CA ILE A 93 -7.51 4.95 -1.14
C ILE A 93 -8.51 3.91 -1.65
N ASP A 94 -9.76 4.31 -1.91
CA ASP A 94 -10.77 3.41 -2.44
C ASP A 94 -10.42 2.94 -3.87
N GLU A 95 -9.66 3.72 -4.65
CA GLU A 95 -9.18 3.30 -5.97
C GLU A 95 -8.08 2.25 -5.89
N LEU A 96 -7.13 2.44 -4.96
CA LEU A 96 -6.13 1.42 -4.64
C LEU A 96 -6.82 0.14 -4.16
N ALA A 97 -7.76 0.25 -3.22
CA ALA A 97 -8.48 -0.90 -2.69
C ALA A 97 -9.25 -1.65 -3.79
N ALA A 98 -9.91 -0.92 -4.70
CA ALA A 98 -10.56 -1.51 -5.87
C ALA A 98 -9.57 -2.12 -6.88
N SER A 99 -8.35 -1.59 -7.00
CA SER A 99 -7.29 -2.17 -7.84
C SER A 99 -6.82 -3.51 -7.26
N LEU A 100 -6.52 -3.54 -5.96
CA LEU A 100 -6.13 -4.75 -5.22
C LEU A 100 -7.21 -5.84 -5.29
N ALA A 101 -8.49 -5.44 -5.19
CA ALA A 101 -9.61 -6.36 -5.31
C ALA A 101 -9.82 -6.89 -6.74
N ARG A 102 -9.70 -6.02 -7.76
CA ARG A 102 -9.89 -6.42 -9.17
C ARG A 102 -8.84 -7.42 -9.65
N GLU A 103 -7.60 -7.27 -9.20
CA GLU A 103 -6.57 -8.28 -9.44
C GLU A 103 -6.90 -9.62 -8.79
N SER A 104 -7.95 -9.76 -7.98
CA SER A 104 -8.42 -11.04 -7.44
C SER A 104 -9.40 -11.78 -8.34
N ALA A 105 -10.08 -11.06 -9.25
CA ALA A 105 -11.03 -11.67 -10.16
C ALA A 105 -10.30 -12.61 -11.14
N PRO A 106 -10.75 -13.86 -11.30
CA PRO A 106 -10.20 -14.80 -12.28
C PRO A 106 -10.45 -14.34 -13.73
#